data_AF-A0A6I5VJX4-F1
#
_entry.id   AF-A0A6I5VJX4-F1
#
_cell.length_a   1.000
_cell.length_b   1.000
_cell.length_c   1.000
_cell.angle_alpha   90.00
_cell.angle_beta   90.00
_cell.angle_gamma   90.00
#
_symmetry.space_group_name_H-M   'P 1'
#
loop_
_entity.id
_entity.type
_entity.pdbx_description
1 polymer ?
#
loop_
_entity_poly.entity_id
_entity_poly.type
_entity_poly.pdbx_seq_one_letter_code
_entity_poly.pdbx_strand_id
1 'polypeptide(L)'
;MEPFASFINAVPKHVISSTLSGELSGELSGELSGELSGELPWNSTVIDGDPVDHVKALRDNGSEGSISVVGGIATIRSLFVAGVIDELMLTVFPVVTPDGARLFDDTVPVTRLRLVESRFTSVGNAILTYALRD
;
A
#
# COMPACT_ATOMS: atom_id res chain seq x y z
N MET A 1 -11.09 -11.66 16.29
CA MET A 1 -10.91 -11.65 14.82
C MET A 1 -12.04 -10.87 14.14
N GLU A 2 -13.29 -11.06 14.58
CA GLU A 2 -14.51 -10.37 14.09
C GLU A 2 -14.42 -8.83 13.89
N PRO A 3 -13.83 -8.02 14.80
CA PRO A 3 -13.81 -6.56 14.59
C PRO A 3 -12.93 -6.12 13.40
N PHE A 4 -11.83 -6.83 13.15
CA PHE A 4 -10.89 -6.48 12.08
C PHE A 4 -11.38 -6.94 10.72
N ALA A 5 -11.95 -8.16 10.65
CA ALA A 5 -12.49 -8.71 9.40
C ALA A 5 -13.62 -7.84 8.84
N SER A 6 -14.57 -7.43 9.71
CA SER A 6 -15.66 -6.53 9.32
C SER A 6 -15.14 -5.19 8.77
N PHE A 7 -14.19 -4.56 9.49
CA PHE A 7 -13.55 -3.33 9.06
C PHE A 7 -12.86 -3.49 7.70
N ILE A 8 -11.92 -4.43 7.56
CA ILE A 8 -11.08 -4.53 6.36
C ILE A 8 -11.90 -4.93 5.12
N ASN A 9 -12.97 -5.70 5.28
CA ASN A 9 -13.83 -6.11 4.18
C ASN A 9 -14.71 -4.94 3.68
N ALA A 10 -15.11 -4.03 4.56
CA ALA A 10 -15.94 -2.87 4.21
C ALA A 10 -15.17 -1.74 3.49
N VAL A 11 -13.85 -1.62 3.73
CA VAL A 11 -13.05 -0.55 3.10
C VAL A 11 -12.89 -0.79 1.59
N PRO A 12 -13.19 0.21 0.73
CA PRO A 12 -12.89 0.14 -0.70
C PRO A 12 -11.39 -0.04 -0.95
N LYS A 13 -11.02 -0.98 -1.83
CA LYS A 13 -9.62 -1.31 -2.10
C LYS A 13 -9.28 -0.96 -3.55
N HIS A 14 -8.13 -0.34 -3.75
CA HIS A 14 -7.59 -0.05 -5.06
C HIS A 14 -6.36 -0.92 -5.32
N VAL A 15 -6.34 -1.64 -6.43
CA VAL A 15 -5.30 -2.63 -6.74
C VAL A 15 -4.42 -2.10 -7.87
N ILE A 16 -3.15 -1.85 -7.56
CA ILE A 16 -2.12 -1.51 -8.54
C ILE A 16 -1.53 -2.82 -9.07
N SER A 17 -1.70 -3.09 -10.37
CA SER A 17 -1.20 -4.29 -11.01
C SER A 17 -0.78 -4.00 -12.46
N SER A 18 0.25 -4.69 -12.94
CA SER A 18 0.63 -4.71 -14.36
C SER A 18 0.13 -5.95 -15.10
N THR A 19 -0.46 -6.91 -14.39
CA THR A 19 -0.88 -8.21 -14.92
C THR A 19 -2.38 -8.48 -14.76
N LEU A 20 -3.13 -7.53 -14.19
CA LEU A 20 -4.59 -7.54 -14.10
C LEU A 20 -5.09 -6.31 -14.86
N SER A 21 -6.09 -6.45 -15.72
CA SER A 21 -6.62 -5.43 -16.65
C SER A 21 -8.11 -5.68 -16.90
N GLY A 22 -9.04 -4.68 -16.87
CA GLY A 22 -10.55 -4.51 -16.66
C GLY A 22 -11.75 -5.26 -17.37
N GLU A 23 -12.85 -5.65 -16.63
CA GLU A 23 -14.10 -6.53 -16.84
C GLU A 23 -14.41 -7.95 -16.17
N LEU A 24 -14.81 -8.01 -14.88
CA LEU A 24 -15.39 -9.19 -14.20
C LEU A 24 -16.77 -8.76 -13.73
N SER A 25 -17.78 -9.05 -14.54
CA SER A 25 -19.17 -9.06 -14.10
C SER A 25 -19.65 -10.51 -14.05
N GLY A 26 -19.37 -11.20 -12.95
CA GLY A 26 -20.07 -12.44 -12.56
C GLY A 26 -19.35 -13.79 -12.71
N GLU A 27 -19.71 -14.68 -11.78
CA GLU A 27 -19.58 -16.15 -11.68
C GLU A 27 -18.22 -16.89 -11.73
N LEU A 28 -17.06 -16.22 -11.77
CA LEU A 28 -15.77 -16.89 -11.50
C LEU A 28 -15.36 -16.79 -10.02
N SER A 29 -16.12 -17.52 -9.20
CA SER A 29 -15.74 -18.00 -7.85
C SER A 29 -14.89 -19.28 -7.90
N GLY A 30 -14.42 -19.71 -9.08
CA GLY A 30 -13.55 -20.86 -9.24
C GLY A 30 -12.59 -20.67 -10.40
N GLU A 31 -11.30 -20.91 -10.12
CA GLU A 31 -10.27 -21.22 -11.11
C GLU A 31 -9.70 -20.02 -11.89
N LEU A 32 -8.78 -19.32 -11.22
CA LEU A 32 -7.88 -18.32 -11.78
C LEU A 32 -6.90 -18.96 -12.80
N SER A 33 -7.14 -18.75 -14.09
CA SER A 33 -6.09 -18.64 -15.12
C SER A 33 -6.61 -17.89 -16.35
N GLY A 34 -6.19 -16.65 -16.53
CA GLY A 34 -6.54 -15.81 -17.70
C GLY A 34 -6.88 -14.38 -17.29
N GLU A 35 -6.43 -13.40 -18.08
CA GLU A 35 -6.49 -11.94 -17.83
C GLU A 35 -7.82 -11.50 -17.20
N LEU A 36 -7.73 -10.90 -16.00
CA LEU A 36 -8.86 -10.55 -15.14
C LEU A 36 -8.95 -9.07 -14.91
N SER A 37 -10.19 -8.64 -14.80
CA SER A 37 -10.60 -7.38 -15.33
C SER A 37 -11.75 -6.90 -14.39
N GLY A 38 -11.94 -5.63 -13.98
CA GLY A 38 -13.21 -5.06 -13.42
C GLY A 38 -13.29 -4.89 -11.89
N GLU A 39 -14.49 -4.52 -11.37
CA GLU A 39 -14.78 -4.53 -9.91
C GLU A 39 -14.72 -5.99 -9.42
N LEU A 40 -13.80 -6.24 -8.49
CA LEU A 40 -13.51 -7.58 -8.00
C LEU A 40 -14.53 -7.95 -6.92
N PRO A 41 -14.88 -9.24 -6.77
CA PRO A 41 -15.95 -9.69 -5.87
C PRO A 41 -15.67 -9.47 -4.37
N TRP A 42 -14.50 -8.94 -4.02
CA TRP A 42 -14.03 -8.71 -2.65
C TRP A 42 -13.86 -7.21 -2.31
N ASN A 43 -14.70 -6.34 -2.90
CA ASN A 43 -14.71 -4.88 -2.66
C ASN A 43 -13.36 -4.23 -3.05
N SER A 44 -12.90 -4.55 -4.26
CA SER A 44 -11.66 -4.02 -4.84
C SER A 44 -11.85 -3.59 -6.29
N THR A 45 -11.11 -2.57 -6.70
CA THR A 45 -11.05 -2.09 -8.09
C THR A 45 -9.61 -2.10 -8.56
N VAL A 46 -9.31 -2.74 -9.69
CA VAL A 46 -8.00 -2.59 -10.35
C VAL A 46 -7.89 -1.17 -10.87
N ILE A 47 -6.77 -0.50 -10.60
CA ILE A 47 -6.52 0.83 -11.13
C ILE A 47 -5.88 0.71 -12.51
N ASP A 48 -6.32 1.57 -13.41
CA ASP A 48 -5.69 1.77 -14.71
C ASP A 48 -4.94 3.10 -14.71
N GLY A 49 -3.74 3.12 -15.29
CA GLY A 49 -2.92 4.33 -15.41
C GLY A 49 -1.90 4.52 -14.29
N ASP A 50 -1.44 5.76 -14.13
CA ASP A 50 -0.34 6.09 -13.22
C ASP A 50 -0.79 6.06 -11.74
N PRO A 51 -0.11 5.28 -10.87
CA PRO A 51 -0.49 5.16 -9.46
C PRO A 51 -0.40 6.47 -8.67
N VAL A 52 0.54 7.36 -9.00
CA VAL A 52 0.73 8.64 -8.31
C VAL A 52 -0.45 9.55 -8.61
N ASP A 53 -0.87 9.62 -9.88
CA ASP A 53 -2.03 10.40 -10.28
C ASP A 53 -3.33 9.84 -9.70
N HIS A 54 -3.48 8.51 -9.65
CA HIS A 54 -4.64 7.88 -9.01
C HIS A 54 -4.75 8.21 -7.52
N VAL A 55 -3.64 8.12 -6.77
CA VAL A 55 -3.63 8.48 -5.34
C VAL A 55 -3.94 9.97 -5.13
N LYS A 56 -3.43 10.85 -5.98
CA LYS A 56 -3.78 12.29 -5.94
C LYS A 56 -5.26 12.50 -6.19
N ALA A 57 -5.83 11.85 -7.20
CA ALA A 57 -7.26 11.93 -7.50
C ALA A 57 -8.13 11.41 -6.36
N LEU A 58 -7.74 10.30 -5.71
CA LEU A 58 -8.43 9.78 -4.52
C LEU A 58 -8.38 10.73 -3.33
N ARG A 59 -7.27 11.44 -3.14
CA ARG A 59 -7.19 12.47 -2.10
C ARG A 59 -8.10 13.66 -2.45
N ASP A 60 -8.07 14.12 -3.69
CA ASP A 60 -8.74 15.35 -4.12
C ASP A 60 -10.26 15.18 -4.30
N ASN A 61 -10.73 13.95 -4.55
CA ASN A 61 -12.16 13.66 -4.71
C ASN A 61 -12.95 13.57 -3.39
N GLY A 62 -12.30 13.87 -2.25
CA GLY A 62 -12.97 13.96 -0.95
C GLY A 62 -13.24 12.61 -0.30
N SER A 63 -12.40 11.60 -0.55
CA SER A 63 -12.42 10.34 0.21
C SER A 63 -12.51 10.63 1.72
N GLU A 64 -13.55 10.13 2.38
CA GLU A 64 -13.69 10.28 3.84
C GLU A 64 -12.67 9.38 4.54
N GLY A 65 -11.76 9.97 5.31
CA GLY A 65 -10.76 9.25 6.10
C GLY A 65 -9.36 9.22 5.46
N SER A 66 -8.51 8.32 5.96
CA SER A 66 -7.12 8.19 5.50
C SER A 66 -6.98 7.13 4.41
N ILE A 67 -6.11 7.40 3.43
CA ILE A 67 -5.72 6.42 2.41
C ILE A 67 -4.54 5.62 2.95
N SER A 68 -4.69 4.29 3.04
CA SER A 68 -3.62 3.40 3.50
C SER A 68 -3.06 2.59 2.33
N VAL A 69 -1.73 2.69 2.12
CA VAL A 69 -1.01 1.85 1.15
C VAL A 69 -0.51 0.60 1.87
N VAL A 70 -1.16 -0.53 1.64
CA VAL A 70 -0.87 -1.79 2.37
C VAL A 70 0.35 -2.52 1.80
N GLY A 71 0.73 -2.26 0.54
CA GLY A 71 1.87 -2.90 -0.12
C GLY A 71 1.77 -2.88 -1.65
N GLY A 72 2.68 -3.48 -2.40
CA GLY A 72 3.94 -4.11 -1.96
C GLY A 72 5.12 -3.14 -1.88
N ILE A 73 6.34 -3.66 -1.73
CA ILE A 73 7.56 -2.86 -1.58
C ILE A 73 7.75 -1.87 -2.75
N ALA A 74 7.57 -2.34 -3.99
CA ALA A 74 7.72 -1.49 -5.17
C ALA A 74 6.69 -0.35 -5.17
N THR A 75 5.43 -0.65 -4.83
CA THR A 75 4.34 0.32 -4.74
C THR A 75 4.57 1.37 -3.66
N ILE A 76 4.93 0.95 -2.44
CA ILE A 76 5.21 1.87 -1.35
C ILE A 76 6.39 2.76 -1.71
N ARG A 77 7.47 2.17 -2.24
CA ARG A 77 8.67 2.91 -2.63
C ARG A 77 8.37 3.96 -3.70
N SER A 78 7.63 3.61 -4.76
CA SER A 78 7.33 4.55 -5.85
C SER A 78 6.45 5.71 -5.38
N LEU A 79 5.38 5.42 -4.64
CA LEU A 79 4.46 6.43 -4.11
C LEU A 79 5.14 7.33 -3.06
N PHE A 80 5.99 6.76 -2.21
CA PHE A 80 6.71 7.52 -1.19
C PHE A 80 7.75 8.47 -1.80
N VAL A 81 8.56 7.98 -2.74
CA VAL A 81 9.55 8.82 -3.44
C VAL A 81 8.88 9.89 -4.31
N ALA A 82 7.68 9.61 -4.84
CA ALA A 82 6.87 10.59 -5.56
C ALA A 82 6.21 11.64 -4.65
N GLY A 83 6.34 11.53 -3.32
CA GLY A 83 5.83 12.50 -2.37
C GLY A 83 4.32 12.50 -2.18
N VAL A 84 3.65 11.38 -2.49
CA VAL A 84 2.18 11.24 -2.29
C VAL A 84 1.80 10.42 -1.07
N ILE A 85 2.78 9.99 -0.27
CA ILE A 85 2.57 9.40 1.05
C ILE A 85 3.05 10.40 2.09
N ASP A 86 2.13 10.88 2.93
CA ASP A 86 2.45 11.85 3.98
C ASP A 86 3.24 11.20 5.13
N GLU A 87 2.89 9.96 5.49
CA GLU A 87 3.48 9.22 6.60
C GLU A 87 3.86 7.79 6.20
N LEU A 88 5.12 7.45 6.38
CA LEU A 88 5.67 6.12 6.23
C LEU A 88 5.86 5.47 7.59
N MET A 89 5.04 4.46 7.90
CA MET A 89 5.18 3.65 9.11
C MET A 89 6.08 2.43 8.86
N LEU A 90 7.21 2.37 9.55
CA LEU A 90 8.19 1.28 9.49
C LEU A 90 8.15 0.47 10.78
N THR A 91 7.87 -0.82 10.67
CA THR A 91 8.03 -1.77 11.78
C THR A 91 9.36 -2.50 11.64
N VAL A 92 10.30 -2.20 12.52
CA VAL A 92 11.59 -2.88 12.62
C VAL A 92 11.46 -4.04 13.60
N PHE A 93 11.64 -5.25 13.09
CA PHE A 93 11.63 -6.48 13.87
C PHE A 93 13.04 -6.83 14.37
N PRO A 94 13.19 -7.47 15.54
CA PRO A 94 14.49 -7.90 16.08
C PRO A 94 15.01 -9.17 15.37
N VAL A 95 15.14 -9.12 14.04
CA VAL A 95 15.62 -10.22 13.20
C VAL A 95 16.53 -9.69 12.10
N VAL A 96 17.58 -10.43 11.77
CA VAL A 96 18.48 -10.14 10.67
C VAL A 96 18.37 -11.25 9.64
N THR A 97 18.10 -10.88 8.39
CA THR A 97 18.09 -11.80 7.26
C THR A 97 19.15 -11.36 6.24
N PRO A 98 19.88 -12.30 5.61
CA PRO A 98 20.87 -11.95 4.58
C PRO A 98 20.20 -11.49 3.28
N ASP A 99 18.98 -12.00 3.04
CA ASP A 99 18.24 -11.83 1.80
C ASP A 99 16.84 -11.25 2.06
N GLY A 100 16.24 -10.71 1.00
CA GLY A 100 14.90 -10.15 1.00
C GLY A 100 14.80 -8.88 0.15
N ALA A 101 13.58 -8.55 -0.25
CA ALA A 101 13.32 -7.30 -0.94
C ALA A 101 13.52 -6.13 0.05
N ARG A 102 14.27 -5.11 -0.37
CA ARG A 102 14.55 -3.91 0.42
C ARG A 102 13.51 -2.84 0.11
N LEU A 103 12.98 -2.15 1.11
CA LEU A 103 12.08 -1.03 0.84
C LEU A 103 12.79 0.11 0.09
N PHE A 104 14.02 0.42 0.50
CA PHE A 104 14.92 1.36 -0.17
C PHE A 104 16.22 0.65 -0.49
N ASP A 105 16.63 0.71 -1.75
CA ASP A 105 17.90 0.18 -2.26
C ASP A 105 18.62 1.28 -3.04
N ASP A 106 19.70 0.90 -3.72
CA ASP A 106 20.61 1.82 -4.42
C ASP A 106 19.94 2.59 -5.58
N THR A 107 18.71 2.24 -5.94
CA THR A 107 17.91 2.99 -6.94
C THR A 107 17.26 4.25 -6.38
N VAL A 108 17.21 4.39 -5.05
CA VAL A 108 16.52 5.50 -4.38
C VAL A 108 17.56 6.60 -4.07
N PRO A 109 17.35 7.85 -4.54
CA PRO A 109 18.25 8.95 -4.22
C PRO A 109 18.22 9.24 -2.71
N VAL A 110 19.18 10.03 -2.23
CA VAL A 110 19.19 10.44 -0.82
C VAL A 110 17.89 11.15 -0.46
N THR A 111 17.04 10.48 0.32
CA THR A 111 15.77 11.01 0.82
C THR A 111 15.92 11.34 2.30
N ARG A 112 15.72 12.61 2.65
CA ARG A 112 15.75 13.04 4.06
C ARG A 112 14.39 12.85 4.68
N LEU A 113 14.37 12.27 5.88
CA LEU A 113 13.16 11.99 6.64
C LEU A 113 13.15 12.76 7.96
N ARG A 114 11.95 13.06 8.43
CA ARG A 114 11.68 13.57 9.78
C ARG A 114 10.90 12.51 10.56
N LEU A 115 11.38 12.17 11.75
CA LEU A 115 10.63 11.30 12.67
C LEU A 115 9.38 12.04 13.13
N VAL A 116 8.22 11.41 12.94
CA VAL A 116 6.91 11.89 13.40
C VAL A 116 6.56 11.22 14.72
N GLU A 117 6.73 9.90 14.80
CA GLU A 117 6.41 9.12 15.98
C GLU A 117 7.35 7.92 16.14
N SER A 118 7.62 7.54 17.38
CA SER A 118 8.32 6.30 17.72
C SER A 118 7.60 5.56 18.84
N ARG A 119 7.29 4.28 18.62
CA ARG A 119 6.71 3.37 19.62
C ARG A 119 7.52 2.09 19.68
N PHE A 120 7.59 1.48 20.85
CA PHE A 120 8.24 0.19 21.04
C PHE A 120 7.23 -0.81 21.61
N THR A 121 7.24 -2.03 21.12
CA THR A 121 6.40 -3.11 21.66
C THR A 121 7.17 -3.86 22.76
N SER A 122 6.43 -4.55 23.64
CA SER A 122 7.03 -5.39 24.69
C SER A 122 7.85 -6.56 24.15
N VAL A 123 7.65 -6.94 22.88
CA VAL A 123 8.39 -8.00 22.19
C VAL A 123 9.60 -7.47 21.41
N GLY A 124 9.92 -6.19 21.53
CA GLY A 124 11.14 -5.60 20.99
C GLY A 124 11.03 -5.03 19.56
N ASN A 125 9.83 -4.88 19.01
CA ASN A 125 9.65 -4.20 17.72
C ASN A 125 9.73 -2.69 17.92
N ALA A 126 10.38 -1.98 17.00
CA ALA A 126 10.28 -0.54 16.89
C ALA A 126 9.31 -0.17 15.77
N ILE A 127 8.27 0.60 16.09
CA ILE A 127 7.31 1.15 15.13
C ILE A 127 7.63 2.63 14.98
N LEU A 128 8.13 3.02 13.82
CA LEU A 128 8.65 4.36 13.55
C LEU A 128 7.85 4.97 12.40
N THR A 129 7.22 6.12 12.64
CA THR A 129 6.51 6.88 11.61
C THR A 129 7.40 8.03 11.14
N TYR A 130 7.62 8.13 9.84
CA TYR A 130 8.43 9.17 9.21
C TYR A 130 7.63 9.94 8.17
N ALA A 131 7.91 11.23 8.04
CA ALA A 131 7.48 12.04 6.92
C ALA A 131 8.70 12.45 6.09
N LEU A 132 8.47 12.83 4.82
CA LEU A 132 9.50 13.51 4.03
C LEU A 132 9.91 14.81 4.75
N ARG A 133 11.21 15.13 4.67
CA ARG A 133 11.77 16.36 5.22
C ARG A 133 11.95 17.37 4.10
N ASP A 134 11.37 18.56 4.27
CA ASP A 134 11.57 19.73 3.42
C ASP A 134 13.04 20.22 3.40
#